data_AF-A0A349J7X4-F1
#
_entry.id   AF-A0A349J7X4-F1
#
_cell.length_a   1.000
_cell.length_b   1.000
_cell.length_c   1.000
_cell.angle_alpha   90.00
_cell.angle_beta   90.00
_cell.angle_gamma   90.00
#
_symmetry.space_group_name_H-M   'P 1'
#
loop_
_entity.id
_entity.type
_entity.pdbx_description
1 polymer ?
#
loop_
_entity_poly.entity_id
_entity_poly.type
_entity_poly.pdbx_seq_one_letter_code
_entity_poly.pdbx_strand_id
1 'polypeptide(L)'
;NPVLQPLLARPQADVHRFVRLASGDQGARSELEHPYAAAEVAEITAVVRLLMRVQRALLMVNQTYIASAAQADEYRTEPAFKLQGSYRNMSKIAARVVPAMTEPEVDQLILGHYRAEAQTLTTGAEANLLKLRLLLGVQTPEEAKRWAEICVVYVRRQELSGKDDPASQAVVQLAKLGERIAALQQALSSEAGAARSAQAERIEALVGQIAEAIKAAAPKVEVVNTLPKYYAQVFDHHLKVVETSLAPVLDLLGRYVGSTQQTREKMESIAGDLRSLADKQTRMGYRDTPPA
;
A
#
# COMPACT_ATOMS: atom_id res chain seq x y z
N ASN A 1 21.14 -23.27 -25.51
CA ASN A 1 22.11 -23.87 -24.57
C ASN A 1 23.00 -24.82 -25.38
N PRO A 2 24.33 -24.71 -25.33
CA PRO A 2 25.24 -25.53 -26.14
C PRO A 2 25.06 -27.04 -25.95
N VAL A 3 24.83 -27.50 -24.71
CA VAL A 3 24.63 -28.92 -24.38
C VAL A 3 23.37 -29.49 -25.04
N LEU A 4 22.34 -28.65 -25.22
CA LEU A 4 21.08 -29.05 -25.85
C LEU A 4 21.07 -28.83 -27.37
N GLN A 5 22.09 -28.17 -27.93
CA GLN A 5 22.15 -27.87 -29.36
C GLN A 5 22.10 -29.12 -30.26
N PRO A 6 22.76 -30.25 -29.91
CA PRO A 6 22.68 -31.47 -30.71
C PRO A 6 21.25 -31.99 -30.89
N LEU A 7 20.36 -31.77 -29.90
CA LEU A 7 18.97 -32.24 -29.95
C LEU A 7 18.16 -31.67 -31.12
N LEU A 8 18.57 -30.53 -31.69
CA LEU A 8 17.91 -29.95 -32.86
C LEU A 8 17.97 -30.85 -34.10
N ALA A 9 18.96 -31.75 -34.17
CA ALA A 9 19.13 -32.71 -35.26
C ALA A 9 18.75 -34.15 -34.84
N ARG A 10 18.13 -34.34 -33.67
CA ARG A 10 17.72 -35.64 -33.13
C ARG A 10 16.20 -35.80 -33.16
N PRO A 11 15.67 -37.03 -32.98
CA PRO A 11 14.23 -37.24 -32.90
C PRO A 11 13.57 -36.36 -31.85
N GLN A 12 12.47 -35.68 -32.22
CA GLN A 12 11.76 -34.77 -31.31
C GLN A 12 11.24 -35.49 -30.06
N ALA A 13 10.90 -36.78 -30.18
CA ALA A 13 10.47 -37.62 -29.06
C ALA A 13 11.52 -37.70 -27.95
N ASP A 14 12.82 -37.65 -28.27
CA ASP A 14 13.90 -37.72 -27.29
C ASP A 14 13.90 -36.51 -26.36
N VAL A 15 13.47 -35.32 -26.82
CA VAL A 15 13.32 -34.14 -25.96
C VAL A 15 12.34 -34.42 -24.82
N HIS A 16 11.19 -35.03 -25.14
CA HIS A 16 10.18 -35.39 -24.13
C HIS A 16 10.70 -36.49 -23.17
N ARG A 17 11.48 -37.44 -23.67
CA ARG A 17 12.13 -38.48 -22.85
C ARG A 17 13.16 -37.89 -21.90
N PHE A 18 13.94 -36.90 -22.31
CA PHE A 18 14.85 -36.17 -21.42
C PHE A 18 14.13 -35.37 -20.34
N VAL A 19 12.97 -34.79 -20.64
CA VAL A 19 12.13 -34.14 -19.62
C VAL A 19 11.64 -35.16 -18.58
N ARG A 20 11.24 -36.36 -19.02
CA ARG A 20 10.87 -37.48 -18.12
C ARG A 20 12.05 -37.93 -17.27
N LEU A 21 13.23 -38.14 -17.87
CA LEU A 21 14.46 -38.49 -17.15
C LEU A 21 14.84 -37.43 -16.10
N ALA A 22 14.75 -36.16 -16.46
CA ALA A 22 15.02 -35.05 -15.55
C ALA A 22 14.05 -35.03 -14.35
N SER A 23 12.82 -35.50 -14.57
CA SER A 23 11.75 -35.64 -13.57
C SER A 23 11.84 -36.93 -12.74
N GLY A 24 12.82 -37.81 -12.99
CA GLY A 24 13.11 -39.01 -12.20
C GLY A 24 12.67 -40.33 -12.82
N ASP A 25 12.04 -40.32 -13.99
CA ASP A 25 11.64 -41.53 -14.69
C ASP A 25 12.83 -42.17 -15.42
N GLN A 26 13.46 -43.15 -14.78
CA GLN A 26 14.61 -43.86 -15.34
C GLN A 26 14.25 -44.76 -16.53
N GLY A 27 12.97 -45.16 -16.67
CA GLY A 27 12.50 -46.00 -17.79
C GLY A 27 12.57 -45.29 -19.14
N ALA A 28 12.43 -43.96 -19.14
CA ALA A 28 12.55 -43.14 -20.35
C ALA A 28 13.93 -43.26 -21.04
N ARG A 29 14.97 -43.76 -20.35
CA ARG A 29 16.31 -43.94 -20.93
C ARG A 29 16.33 -45.03 -22.00
N SER A 30 15.62 -46.14 -21.78
CA SER A 30 15.55 -47.23 -22.76
C SER A 30 14.67 -46.90 -23.96
N GLU A 31 13.87 -45.84 -23.86
CA GLU A 31 13.00 -45.39 -24.94
C GLU A 31 13.72 -44.45 -25.93
N LEU A 32 14.91 -43.94 -25.60
CA LEU A 32 15.66 -43.01 -26.45
C LEU A 32 15.93 -43.63 -27.83
N GLU A 33 15.59 -42.91 -28.89
CA GLU A 33 15.73 -43.37 -30.27
C GLU A 33 17.15 -43.17 -30.79
N HIS A 34 17.79 -42.05 -30.44
CA HIS A 34 19.18 -41.82 -30.78
C HIS A 34 20.11 -42.55 -29.78
N PRO A 35 21.19 -43.21 -30.24
CA PRO A 35 22.15 -43.89 -29.37
C PRO A 35 23.10 -42.89 -28.67
N TYR A 36 22.59 -42.18 -27.67
CA TYR A 36 23.38 -41.25 -26.85
C TYR A 36 24.43 -41.96 -26.02
N ALA A 37 25.61 -41.37 -25.89
CA ALA A 37 26.61 -41.85 -24.94
C ALA A 37 26.13 -41.64 -23.49
N ALA A 38 26.56 -42.48 -22.55
CA ALA A 38 26.12 -42.38 -21.15
C ALA A 38 26.42 -41.02 -20.52
N ALA A 39 27.58 -40.43 -20.83
CA ALA A 39 27.95 -39.08 -20.38
C ALA A 39 27.03 -38.01 -20.97
N GLU A 40 26.70 -38.11 -22.26
CA GLU A 40 25.79 -37.19 -22.95
C GLU A 40 24.39 -37.23 -22.36
N VAL A 41 23.86 -38.42 -22.05
CA VAL A 41 22.58 -38.58 -21.35
C VAL A 41 22.60 -37.86 -20.00
N ALA A 42 23.68 -38.03 -19.22
CA ALA A 42 23.81 -37.41 -17.92
C ALA A 42 23.84 -35.88 -18.00
N GLU A 43 24.63 -35.33 -18.93
CA GLU A 43 24.74 -33.87 -19.12
C GLU A 43 23.44 -33.24 -19.59
N ILE A 44 22.79 -33.81 -20.61
CA ILE A 44 21.51 -33.32 -21.13
C ILE A 44 20.44 -33.38 -20.02
N THR A 45 20.36 -34.50 -19.31
CA THR A 45 19.38 -34.68 -18.22
C THR A 45 19.60 -33.65 -17.11
N ALA A 46 20.86 -33.38 -16.74
CA ALA A 46 21.20 -32.36 -15.75
C ALA A 46 20.76 -30.96 -16.21
N VAL A 47 21.09 -30.56 -17.43
CA VAL A 47 20.67 -29.25 -17.96
C VAL A 47 19.15 -29.14 -18.04
N VAL A 48 18.45 -30.16 -18.53
CA VAL A 48 16.97 -30.15 -18.60
C VAL A 48 16.36 -29.98 -17.20
N ARG A 49 16.88 -30.68 -16.19
CA ARG A 49 16.43 -30.53 -14.79
C ARG A 49 16.59 -29.11 -14.28
N LEU A 50 17.76 -28.50 -14.51
CA LEU A 50 18.03 -27.12 -14.12
C LEU A 50 17.15 -26.12 -14.88
N LEU A 51 16.88 -26.36 -16.17
CA LEU A 51 15.96 -25.53 -16.96
C LEU A 51 14.51 -25.65 -16.49
N MET A 52 14.08 -26.80 -15.97
CA MET A 52 12.75 -26.93 -15.34
C MET A 52 12.65 -26.06 -14.07
N ARG A 53 13.72 -25.93 -13.28
CA ARG A 53 13.77 -24.97 -12.15
C ARG A 53 13.62 -23.52 -12.65
N VAL A 54 14.36 -23.14 -13.70
CA VAL A 54 14.24 -21.81 -14.32
C VAL A 54 12.82 -21.58 -14.83
N GLN A 55 12.23 -22.56 -15.52
CA GLN A 55 10.86 -22.45 -16.05
C GLN A 55 9.85 -22.18 -14.93
N ARG A 56 9.91 -22.94 -13.82
CA ARG A 56 9.03 -22.73 -12.66
C ARG A 56 9.19 -21.33 -12.08
N ALA A 57 10.42 -20.85 -11.92
CA ALA A 57 10.69 -19.50 -11.44
C ALA A 57 10.10 -18.42 -12.37
N LEU A 58 10.33 -18.52 -13.68
CA LEU A 58 9.81 -17.56 -14.65
C LEU A 58 8.28 -17.57 -14.73
N LEU A 59 7.65 -18.74 -14.66
CA LEU A 59 6.20 -18.87 -14.61
C LEU A 59 5.64 -18.17 -13.36
N MET A 60 6.26 -18.39 -12.20
CA MET A 60 5.86 -17.75 -10.94
C MET A 60 6.02 -16.22 -10.97
N VAL A 61 7.10 -15.72 -11.57
CA VAL A 61 7.30 -14.28 -11.79
C VAL A 61 6.20 -13.73 -12.69
N ASN A 62 5.90 -14.41 -13.81
CA ASN A 62 4.87 -13.95 -14.73
C ASN A 62 3.46 -13.98 -14.11
N GLN A 63 3.13 -15.02 -13.35
CA GLN A 63 1.87 -15.11 -12.61
C GLN A 63 1.75 -13.97 -11.59
N THR A 64 2.81 -13.69 -10.82
CA THR A 64 2.82 -12.57 -9.86
C THR A 64 2.68 -11.22 -10.57
N TYR A 65 3.32 -11.05 -11.73
CA TYR A 65 3.16 -9.84 -12.53
C TYR A 65 1.72 -9.64 -12.99
N ILE A 66 1.07 -10.67 -13.53
CA ILE A 66 -0.32 -10.60 -14.00
C ILE A 66 -1.25 -10.31 -12.82
N ALA A 67 -1.09 -11.01 -11.70
CA ALA A 67 -1.89 -10.80 -10.50
C ALA A 67 -1.73 -9.36 -9.95
N SER A 68 -0.48 -8.89 -9.88
CA SER A 68 -0.18 -7.51 -9.50
C SER A 68 -0.80 -6.53 -10.48
N ALA A 69 -0.68 -6.71 -11.79
CA ALA A 69 -1.23 -5.80 -12.80
C ALA A 69 -2.77 -5.76 -12.83
N ALA A 70 -3.43 -6.87 -12.49
CA ALA A 70 -4.88 -6.96 -12.42
C ALA A 70 -5.48 -6.36 -11.14
N GLN A 71 -4.66 -6.10 -10.11
CA GLN A 71 -5.10 -5.51 -8.86
C GLN A 71 -5.22 -3.98 -8.97
N ALA A 72 -6.40 -3.45 -8.66
CA ALA A 72 -6.60 -2.00 -8.58
C ALA A 72 -5.78 -1.40 -7.43
N ASP A 73 -5.25 -0.21 -7.65
CA ASP A 73 -4.33 0.45 -6.71
C ASP A 73 -4.96 0.72 -5.35
N GLU A 74 -6.27 0.92 -5.26
CA GLU A 74 -7.03 1.15 -4.02
C GLU A 74 -7.06 -0.05 -3.07
N TYR A 75 -6.89 -1.26 -3.60
CA TYR A 75 -6.96 -2.52 -2.83
C TYR A 75 -5.60 -3.18 -2.63
N ARG A 76 -4.49 -2.51 -2.98
CA ARG A 76 -3.15 -3.09 -2.85
C ARG A 76 -2.66 -3.05 -1.41
N THR A 77 -2.14 -4.16 -0.90
CA THR A 77 -1.47 -4.20 0.42
C THR A 77 0.05 -4.16 0.31
N GLU A 78 0.58 -4.14 -0.91
CA GLU A 78 2.02 -4.15 -1.20
C GLU A 78 2.31 -3.36 -2.48
N PRO A 79 3.56 -2.87 -2.67
CA PRO A 79 3.96 -2.20 -3.89
C PRO A 79 3.76 -3.08 -5.14
N ALA A 80 3.43 -2.45 -6.27
CA ALA A 80 3.25 -3.15 -7.53
C ALA A 80 4.51 -3.94 -7.95
N PHE A 81 4.32 -5.22 -8.21
CA PHE A 81 5.30 -6.09 -8.84
C PHE A 81 5.29 -5.89 -10.36
N LYS A 82 6.47 -5.62 -10.94
CA LYS A 82 6.70 -5.16 -12.32
C LYS A 82 7.68 -6.04 -13.10
N LEU A 83 8.41 -6.94 -12.43
CA LEU A 83 9.30 -7.89 -13.12
C LEU A 83 8.47 -8.92 -13.90
N GLN A 84 8.86 -9.20 -15.13
CA GLN A 84 8.12 -10.11 -16.02
C GLN A 84 8.92 -11.36 -16.35
N GLY A 85 8.24 -12.51 -16.35
CA GLY A 85 8.79 -13.75 -16.87
C GLY A 85 8.40 -13.96 -18.33
N SER A 86 9.36 -13.83 -19.26
CA SER A 86 9.14 -14.06 -20.69
C SER A 86 10.02 -15.18 -21.25
N TYR A 87 9.65 -15.67 -22.44
CA TYR A 87 10.48 -16.61 -23.20
C TYR A 87 11.87 -16.02 -23.52
N ARG A 88 12.00 -14.69 -23.66
CA ARG A 88 13.30 -14.04 -23.87
C ARG A 88 14.17 -14.13 -22.62
N ASN A 89 13.58 -13.98 -21.44
CA ASN A 89 14.30 -14.19 -20.18
C ASN A 89 14.74 -15.65 -20.07
N MET A 90 13.87 -16.61 -20.44
CA MET A 90 14.21 -18.02 -20.50
C MET A 90 15.42 -18.27 -21.41
N SER A 91 15.41 -17.75 -22.64
CA SER A 91 16.54 -17.93 -23.56
C SER A 91 17.85 -17.36 -23.03
N LYS A 92 17.83 -16.15 -22.43
CA LYS A 92 19.01 -15.51 -21.83
C LYS A 92 19.59 -16.32 -20.66
N ILE A 93 18.72 -16.82 -19.77
CA ILE A 93 19.10 -17.60 -18.60
C ILE A 93 19.60 -18.99 -19.05
N ALA A 94 18.85 -19.66 -19.92
CA ALA A 94 19.17 -20.99 -20.41
C ALA A 94 20.50 -21.07 -21.16
N ALA A 95 20.93 -19.98 -21.83
CA ALA A 95 22.23 -19.91 -22.49
C ALA A 95 23.42 -20.04 -21.52
N ARG A 96 23.22 -19.70 -20.24
CA ARG A 96 24.27 -19.66 -19.21
C ARG A 96 24.26 -20.85 -18.25
N VAL A 97 23.23 -21.70 -18.32
CA VAL A 97 23.13 -22.92 -17.50
C VAL A 97 24.13 -23.97 -17.98
N VAL A 98 24.88 -24.57 -17.07
CA VAL A 98 25.80 -25.68 -17.36
C VAL A 98 25.45 -26.91 -16.53
N PRO A 99 25.78 -28.14 -16.99
CA PRO A 99 25.37 -29.38 -16.30
C PRO A 99 25.85 -29.50 -14.85
N ALA A 100 27.01 -28.90 -14.54
CA ALA A 100 27.64 -28.97 -13.22
C ALA A 100 27.03 -28.01 -12.18
N MET A 101 26.11 -27.12 -12.57
CA MET A 101 25.48 -26.18 -11.65
C MET A 101 24.56 -26.88 -10.64
N THR A 102 24.53 -26.34 -9.44
CA THR A 102 23.58 -26.66 -8.39
C THR A 102 22.31 -25.80 -8.51
N GLU A 103 21.22 -26.21 -7.85
CA GLU A 103 19.99 -25.41 -7.83
C GLU A 103 20.19 -24.00 -7.25
N PRO A 104 20.94 -23.80 -6.14
CA PRO A 104 21.23 -22.46 -5.62
C PRO A 104 22.00 -21.58 -6.61
N GLU A 105 22.94 -22.14 -7.39
CA GLU A 105 23.66 -21.39 -8.43
C GLU A 105 22.73 -20.97 -9.58
N VAL A 106 21.77 -21.82 -9.95
CA VAL A 106 20.72 -21.46 -10.91
C VAL A 106 19.83 -20.34 -10.36
N ASP A 107 19.46 -20.40 -9.08
CA ASP A 107 18.69 -19.33 -8.43
C ASP A 107 19.49 -18.01 -8.42
N GLN A 108 20.81 -18.03 -8.16
CA GLN A 108 21.67 -16.85 -8.29
C GLN A 108 21.72 -16.32 -9.73
N LEU A 109 21.69 -17.19 -10.73
CA LEU A 109 21.66 -16.80 -12.14
C LEU A 109 20.36 -16.09 -12.50
N ILE A 110 19.23 -16.58 -11.99
CA ILE A 110 17.91 -15.96 -12.14
C ILE A 110 17.88 -14.59 -11.45
N LEU A 111 18.37 -14.51 -10.20
CA LEU A 111 18.45 -13.25 -9.45
C LEU A 111 19.35 -12.23 -10.14
N GLY A 112 20.50 -12.65 -10.66
CA GLY A 112 21.42 -11.82 -11.41
C GLY A 112 20.78 -11.25 -12.69
N HIS A 113 20.03 -12.08 -13.42
CA HIS A 113 19.26 -11.65 -14.58
C HIS A 113 18.22 -10.58 -14.20
N TYR A 114 17.42 -10.82 -13.17
CA TYR A 114 16.39 -9.86 -12.76
C TYR A 114 16.93 -8.61 -12.07
N ARG A 115 18.11 -8.67 -11.46
CA ARG A 115 18.81 -7.47 -10.95
C ARG A 115 19.11 -6.50 -12.10
N ALA A 116 19.53 -7.00 -13.27
CA ALA A 116 19.77 -6.17 -14.44
C ALA A 116 18.45 -5.57 -14.98
N GLU A 117 17.39 -6.37 -15.10
CA GLU A 117 16.09 -5.88 -15.58
C GLU A 117 15.49 -4.82 -14.63
N ALA A 118 15.65 -5.00 -13.31
CA ALA A 118 15.16 -4.09 -12.29
C ALA A 118 15.80 -2.70 -12.32
N GLN A 119 16.97 -2.52 -12.95
CA GLN A 119 17.63 -1.21 -13.06
C GLN A 119 16.72 -0.16 -13.73
N THR A 120 15.88 -0.60 -14.67
CA THR A 120 14.92 0.26 -15.37
C THR A 120 13.75 0.72 -14.49
N LEU A 121 13.53 0.06 -13.34
CA LEU A 121 12.43 0.36 -12.43
C LEU A 121 12.73 1.52 -11.47
N THR A 122 13.95 2.05 -11.46
CA THR A 122 14.41 3.16 -10.60
C THR A 122 14.03 2.94 -9.13
N THR A 123 13.08 3.70 -8.60
CA THR A 123 12.61 3.63 -7.21
C THR A 123 11.86 2.34 -6.88
N GLY A 124 11.33 1.64 -7.89
CA GLY A 124 10.63 0.36 -7.73
C GLY A 124 11.55 -0.87 -7.65
N ALA A 125 12.86 -0.71 -7.86
CA ALA A 125 13.80 -1.82 -7.98
C ALA A 125 13.93 -2.63 -6.68
N GLU A 126 14.08 -1.94 -5.54
CA GLU A 126 14.27 -2.58 -4.23
C GLU A 126 13.10 -3.51 -3.89
N ALA A 127 11.87 -2.98 -3.89
CA ALA A 127 10.66 -3.73 -3.59
C ALA A 127 10.48 -4.93 -4.53
N ASN A 128 10.74 -4.75 -5.83
CA ASN A 128 10.61 -5.82 -6.82
C ASN A 128 11.63 -6.95 -6.63
N LEU A 129 12.89 -6.62 -6.31
CA LEU A 129 13.92 -7.62 -6.06
C LEU A 129 13.69 -8.36 -4.73
N LEU A 130 13.21 -7.67 -3.69
CA LEU A 130 12.83 -8.30 -2.44
C LEU A 130 11.66 -9.27 -2.63
N LYS A 131 10.60 -8.87 -3.34
CA LYS A 131 9.49 -9.75 -3.70
C LYS A 131 9.96 -10.94 -4.54
N LEU A 132 10.85 -10.74 -5.50
CA LEU A 132 11.42 -11.84 -6.29
C LEU A 132 12.10 -12.89 -5.39
N ARG A 133 12.93 -12.45 -4.44
CA ARG A 133 13.58 -13.37 -3.50
C ARG A 133 12.58 -14.11 -2.61
N LEU A 134 11.48 -13.45 -2.22
CA LEU A 134 10.37 -14.09 -1.49
C LEU A 134 9.77 -15.22 -2.33
N LEU A 135 9.43 -14.94 -3.59
CA LEU A 135 8.85 -15.91 -4.51
C LEU A 135 9.77 -17.13 -4.72
N LEU A 136 11.08 -16.92 -4.81
CA LEU A 136 12.05 -18.00 -4.98
C LEU A 136 12.35 -18.77 -3.69
N GLY A 137 11.92 -18.26 -2.52
CA GLY A 137 12.19 -18.87 -1.21
C GLY A 137 13.64 -18.72 -0.73
N VAL A 138 14.35 -17.68 -1.19
CA VAL A 138 15.79 -17.46 -0.94
C VAL A 138 16.10 -16.15 -0.22
N GLN A 139 15.10 -15.57 0.47
CA GLN A 139 15.31 -14.37 1.28
C GLN A 139 16.17 -14.66 2.51
N THR A 140 17.02 -13.69 2.87
CA THR A 140 17.62 -13.65 4.21
C THR A 140 16.64 -13.07 5.23
N PRO A 141 16.86 -13.29 6.54
CA PRO A 141 16.03 -12.67 7.59
C PRO A 141 15.95 -11.14 7.48
N GLU A 142 17.05 -10.49 7.11
CA GLU A 142 17.14 -9.04 6.94
C GLU A 142 16.31 -8.57 5.74
N GLU A 143 16.35 -9.30 4.63
CA GLU A 143 15.54 -9.02 3.44
C GLU A 143 14.05 -9.20 3.71
N ALA A 144 13.67 -10.25 4.45
CA ALA A 144 12.28 -10.48 4.85
C ALA A 144 11.76 -9.34 5.75
N LYS A 145 12.58 -8.90 6.72
CA LYS A 145 12.26 -7.73 7.56
C LYS A 145 12.10 -6.46 6.71
N ARG A 146 13.03 -6.21 5.79
CA ARG A 146 12.99 -5.03 4.90
C ARG A 146 11.76 -5.03 4.01
N TRP A 147 11.37 -6.19 3.48
CA TRP A 147 10.15 -6.35 2.70
C TRP A 147 8.90 -6.01 3.52
N ALA A 148 8.82 -6.49 4.77
CA ALA A 148 7.70 -6.19 5.67
C ALA A 148 7.61 -4.68 5.99
N GLU A 149 8.74 -4.03 6.27
CA GLU A 149 8.79 -2.57 6.49
C GLU A 149 8.25 -1.78 5.29
N ILE A 150 8.67 -2.17 4.07
CA ILE A 150 8.20 -1.54 2.83
C ILE A 150 6.67 -1.69 2.68
N CYS A 151 6.11 -2.87 2.98
CA CYS A 151 4.67 -3.09 2.90
C CYS A 151 3.90 -2.22 3.91
N VAL A 152 4.37 -2.13 5.16
CA VAL A 152 3.76 -1.28 6.19
C VAL A 152 3.74 0.19 5.76
N VAL A 153 4.87 0.71 5.26
CA VAL A 153 4.95 2.08 4.77
C VAL A 153 4.06 2.31 3.54
N TYR A 154 3.96 1.30 2.66
CA TYR A 154 3.11 1.37 1.47
C TYR A 154 1.63 1.49 1.84
N VAL A 155 1.12 0.61 2.72
CA VAL A 155 -0.27 0.65 3.19
C VAL A 155 -0.58 1.99 3.86
N ARG A 156 0.29 2.45 4.77
CA ARG A 156 0.12 3.76 5.42
C ARG A 156 0.08 4.92 4.43
N ARG A 157 0.91 4.87 3.37
CA ARG A 157 0.89 5.89 2.31
C ARG A 157 -0.39 5.81 1.49
N GLN A 158 -0.88 4.61 1.19
CA GLN A 158 -2.11 4.41 0.45
C GLN A 158 -3.33 4.92 1.22
N GLU A 159 -3.42 4.65 2.52
CA GLU A 159 -4.44 5.21 3.43
C GLU A 159 -4.44 6.75 3.39
N LEU A 160 -3.26 7.37 3.41
CA LEU A 160 -3.10 8.83 3.32
C LEU A 160 -3.34 9.40 1.91
N SER A 161 -3.15 8.56 0.87
CA SER A 161 -3.25 8.95 -0.54
C SER A 161 -4.62 8.64 -1.16
N GLY A 162 -5.57 8.12 -0.35
CA GLY A 162 -6.98 7.99 -0.70
C GLY A 162 -7.59 9.36 -0.99
N LYS A 163 -7.30 9.88 -2.18
CA LYS A 163 -8.08 10.94 -2.82
C LYS A 163 -9.49 10.37 -2.94
N ASP A 164 -10.41 11.03 -2.26
CA ASP A 164 -11.84 10.71 -2.15
C ASP A 164 -12.30 9.94 -0.91
N ASP A 165 -11.50 9.86 0.16
CA ASP A 165 -12.04 9.54 1.49
C ASP A 165 -12.62 10.82 2.15
N PRO A 166 -13.94 10.88 2.45
CA PRO A 166 -14.54 11.96 3.23
C PRO A 166 -13.83 12.22 4.55
N ALA A 167 -13.21 11.20 5.17
CA ALA A 167 -12.42 11.36 6.38
C ALA A 167 -11.11 12.13 6.12
N SER A 168 -10.40 11.84 5.02
CA SER A 168 -9.20 12.59 4.61
C SER A 168 -9.54 14.04 4.25
N GLN A 169 -10.69 14.28 3.61
CA GLN A 169 -11.18 15.64 3.39
C GLN A 169 -11.51 16.35 4.71
N ALA A 170 -12.18 15.66 5.64
CA ALA A 170 -12.51 16.20 6.96
C ALA A 170 -11.24 16.56 7.76
N VAL A 171 -10.19 15.74 7.71
CA VAL A 171 -8.89 16.01 8.36
C VAL A 171 -8.23 17.27 7.77
N VAL A 172 -8.24 17.43 6.45
CA VAL A 172 -7.71 18.64 5.80
C VAL A 172 -8.52 19.90 6.18
N GLN A 173 -9.84 19.78 6.31
CA GLN A 173 -10.69 20.90 6.73
C GLN A 173 -10.50 21.25 8.22
N LEU A 174 -10.29 20.25 9.08
CA LEU A 174 -9.99 20.44 10.50
C LEU A 174 -8.61 21.08 10.72
N ALA A 175 -7.60 20.70 9.94
CA ALA A 175 -6.28 21.35 9.98
C ALA A 175 -6.39 22.84 9.61
N LYS A 176 -7.15 23.16 8.56
CA LYS A 176 -7.45 24.56 8.17
C LYS A 176 -8.23 25.32 9.25
N LEU A 177 -9.11 24.64 9.99
CA LEU A 177 -9.83 25.23 11.11
C LEU A 177 -8.87 25.59 12.26
N GLY A 178 -7.93 24.70 12.58
CA GLY A 178 -6.88 24.94 13.58
C GLY A 178 -6.00 26.15 13.24
N GLU A 179 -5.58 26.27 11.98
CA GLU A 179 -4.81 27.44 11.51
C GLU A 179 -5.59 28.76 11.64
N ARG A 180 -6.90 28.74 11.36
CA ARG A 180 -7.77 29.92 11.52
C ARG A 180 -7.96 30.31 12.98
N ILE A 181 -8.08 29.34 13.89
CA ILE A 181 -8.18 29.58 15.33
C ILE A 181 -6.85 30.15 15.87
N ALA A 182 -5.71 29.64 15.42
CA ALA A 182 -4.40 30.18 15.78
C ALA A 182 -4.22 31.63 15.29
N ALA A 183 -4.66 31.94 14.06
CA ALA A 183 -4.67 33.30 13.53
C ALA A 183 -5.59 34.24 14.34
N LEU A 184 -6.74 33.75 14.82
CA LEU A 184 -7.63 34.50 15.69
C LEU A 184 -6.97 34.78 17.05
N GLN A 185 -6.30 33.80 17.65
CA GLN A 185 -5.56 34.00 18.91
C GLN A 185 -4.45 35.05 18.75
N GLN A 186 -3.67 35.01 17.66
CA GLN A 186 -2.67 36.05 17.38
C GLN A 186 -3.29 37.44 17.19
N ALA A 187 -4.41 37.55 16.48
CA ALA A 187 -5.13 38.82 16.31
C ALA A 187 -5.68 39.35 17.65
N LEU A 188 -6.15 38.48 18.55
CA LEU A 188 -6.64 38.86 19.87
C LEU A 188 -5.51 39.27 20.84
N SER A 189 -4.30 38.75 20.62
CA SER A 189 -3.13 38.99 21.48
C SER A 189 -2.40 40.30 21.14
N SER A 190 -2.71 40.91 19.99
CA SER A 190 -2.12 42.17 19.55
C SER A 190 -2.86 43.35 20.20
N GLU A 191 -2.47 43.70 21.42
CA GLU A 191 -2.98 44.89 22.12
C GLU A 191 -2.37 46.17 21.55
N ALA A 192 -3.16 46.94 20.78
CA ALA A 192 -2.88 48.35 20.50
C ALA A 192 -4.18 49.18 20.38
N GLY A 193 -4.67 49.63 21.53
CA GLY A 193 -5.33 50.90 21.89
C GLY A 193 -6.32 51.68 21.00
N ALA A 194 -6.40 51.49 19.68
CA ALA A 194 -7.31 52.26 18.81
C ALA A 194 -8.11 51.38 17.82
N ALA A 195 -7.80 50.08 17.78
CA ALA A 195 -8.37 49.13 16.81
C ALA A 195 -9.65 48.42 17.29
N ARG A 196 -10.26 48.77 18.42
CA ARG A 196 -11.32 47.93 19.04
C ARG A 196 -12.57 47.68 18.18
N SER A 197 -13.03 48.66 17.38
CA SER A 197 -14.19 48.46 16.48
C SER A 197 -13.81 47.65 15.23
N ALA A 198 -12.66 47.95 14.62
CA ALA A 198 -12.15 47.20 13.47
C ALA A 198 -11.74 45.75 13.84
N GLN A 199 -11.24 45.53 15.06
CA GLN A 199 -10.96 44.20 15.61
C GLN A 199 -12.26 43.42 15.79
N ALA A 200 -13.32 44.06 16.33
CA ALA A 200 -14.62 43.43 16.54
C ALA A 200 -15.27 43.00 15.21
N GLU A 201 -15.27 43.85 14.19
CA GLU A 201 -15.76 43.50 12.84
C GLU A 201 -14.95 42.37 12.22
N ARG A 202 -13.63 42.35 12.43
CA ARG A 202 -12.75 41.30 11.91
C ARG A 202 -12.96 39.95 12.62
N ILE A 203 -13.20 39.99 13.93
CA ILE A 203 -13.56 38.81 14.74
C ILE A 203 -14.93 38.29 14.29
N GLU A 204 -15.91 39.16 14.09
CA GLU A 204 -17.25 38.78 13.63
C GLU A 204 -17.22 38.16 12.21
N ALA A 205 -16.43 38.73 11.30
CA ALA A 205 -16.22 38.18 9.97
C ALA A 205 -15.53 36.81 10.01
N LEU A 206 -14.52 36.63 10.88
CA LEU A 206 -13.83 35.36 11.08
C LEU A 206 -14.74 34.29 11.68
N VAL A 207 -15.57 34.66 12.67
CA VAL A 207 -16.57 33.77 13.27
C VAL A 207 -17.61 33.35 12.21
N GLY A 208 -18.06 34.28 11.35
CA GLY A 208 -18.94 33.96 10.22
C GLY A 208 -18.30 33.00 9.22
N GLN A 209 -17.02 33.17 8.89
CA GLN A 209 -16.28 32.25 8.01
C GLN A 209 -16.06 30.87 8.62
N ILE A 210 -15.90 30.78 9.94
CA ILE A 210 -15.82 29.51 10.67
C ILE A 210 -17.19 28.82 10.66
N ALA A 211 -18.27 29.55 10.91
CA ALA A 211 -19.63 29.00 10.87
C ALA A 211 -19.99 28.43 9.49
N GLU A 212 -19.66 29.15 8.41
CA GLU A 212 -19.87 28.67 7.04
C GLU A 212 -18.95 27.48 6.69
N ALA A 213 -17.71 27.46 7.17
CA ALA A 213 -16.81 26.31 6.99
C ALA A 213 -17.33 25.05 7.71
N ILE A 214 -17.87 25.19 8.93
CA ILE A 214 -18.51 24.09 9.67
C ILE A 214 -19.76 23.60 8.95
N LYS A 215 -20.59 24.52 8.45
CA LYS A 215 -21.81 24.21 7.70
C LYS A 215 -21.54 23.54 6.36
N ALA A 216 -20.47 23.95 5.68
CA ALA A 216 -19.99 23.32 4.45
C ALA A 216 -19.35 21.93 4.70
N ALA A 217 -18.81 21.72 5.90
CA ALA A 217 -18.27 20.43 6.35
C ALA A 217 -19.34 19.48 6.90
N ALA A 218 -20.60 19.90 7.03
CA ALA A 218 -21.70 19.03 7.44
C ALA A 218 -21.95 17.96 6.35
N PRO A 219 -21.85 16.66 6.66
CA PRO A 219 -21.96 15.60 5.66
C PRO A 219 -23.38 15.57 5.09
N LYS A 220 -23.50 15.73 3.77
CA LYS A 220 -24.77 15.69 3.02
C LYS A 220 -25.21 14.30 2.56
N VAL A 221 -24.58 13.24 3.04
CA VAL A 221 -24.82 11.89 2.49
C VAL A 221 -25.14 10.92 3.62
N GLU A 222 -26.39 10.43 3.63
CA GLU A 222 -26.73 9.14 4.24
C GLU A 222 -25.98 8.04 3.47
N VAL A 223 -24.74 7.76 3.84
CA VAL A 223 -24.08 6.52 3.45
C VAL A 223 -24.14 5.59 4.65
N VAL A 224 -25.01 4.59 4.55
CA VAL A 224 -24.92 3.37 5.34
C VAL A 224 -23.57 2.74 5.02
N ASN A 225 -22.54 3.02 5.82
CA ASN A 225 -21.38 2.15 5.86
C ASN A 225 -20.71 2.24 7.22
N THR A 226 -20.61 1.09 7.86
CA THR A 226 -20.05 0.90 9.20
C THR A 226 -18.62 1.42 9.22
N LEU A 227 -18.36 2.49 9.98
CA LEU A 227 -17.00 2.96 10.22
C LEU A 227 -16.15 1.79 10.78
N PRO A 228 -15.03 1.43 10.15
CA PRO A 228 -14.10 0.46 10.70
C PRO A 228 -13.64 0.89 12.09
N LYS A 229 -13.54 -0.06 13.04
CA LYS A 229 -13.21 0.17 14.47
C LYS A 229 -11.96 1.03 14.71
N TYR A 230 -11.04 1.08 13.75
CA TYR A 230 -9.82 1.89 13.82
C TYR A 230 -10.10 3.41 13.85
N TYR A 231 -11.13 3.88 13.15
CA TYR A 231 -11.46 5.31 13.11
C TYR A 231 -12.00 5.84 14.45
N ALA A 232 -12.61 4.99 15.28
CA ALA A 232 -13.22 5.39 16.54
C ALA A 232 -12.21 6.01 17.53
N GLN A 233 -10.98 5.49 17.56
CA GLN A 233 -9.93 5.99 18.47
C GLN A 233 -9.34 7.33 18.02
N VAL A 234 -9.23 7.53 16.71
CA VAL A 234 -8.75 8.79 16.13
C VAL A 234 -9.78 9.89 16.33
N PHE A 235 -11.07 9.58 16.15
CA PHE A 235 -12.17 10.52 16.41
C PHE A 235 -12.28 10.90 17.90
N ASP A 236 -12.14 9.94 18.83
CA ASP A 236 -12.17 10.22 20.29
C ASP A 236 -11.07 11.19 20.73
N HIS A 237 -9.85 11.01 20.19
CA HIS A 237 -8.73 11.90 20.50
C HIS A 237 -8.97 13.34 19.98
N HIS A 238 -9.54 13.49 18.78
CA HIS A 238 -9.82 14.80 18.21
C HIS A 238 -11.02 15.50 18.86
N LEU A 239 -12.05 14.75 19.28
CA LEU A 239 -13.15 15.27 20.10
C LEU A 239 -12.64 15.84 21.43
N LYS A 240 -11.73 15.14 22.11
CA LYS A 240 -11.06 15.66 23.31
C LYS A 240 -10.27 16.93 23.03
N VAL A 241 -9.55 17.02 21.91
CA VAL A 241 -8.81 18.24 21.55
C VAL A 241 -9.75 19.41 21.28
N VAL A 242 -10.87 19.16 20.59
CA VAL A 242 -11.93 20.14 20.35
C VAL A 242 -12.54 20.61 21.67
N GLU A 243 -12.89 19.71 22.59
CA GLU A 243 -13.39 20.07 23.93
C GLU A 243 -12.37 20.85 24.76
N THR A 244 -11.10 20.42 24.73
CA THR A 244 -10.01 21.05 25.51
C THR A 244 -9.61 22.42 24.96
N SER A 245 -9.79 22.65 23.65
CA SER A 245 -9.42 23.91 22.98
C SER A 245 -10.58 24.90 22.84
N LEU A 246 -11.84 24.45 22.76
CA LEU A 246 -13.00 25.34 22.69
C LEU A 246 -13.37 25.93 24.05
N ALA A 247 -13.22 25.19 25.15
CA ALA A 247 -13.60 25.69 26.47
C ALA A 247 -12.83 26.97 26.88
N PRO A 248 -11.49 27.07 26.69
CA PRO A 248 -10.75 28.30 26.96
C PRO A 248 -11.15 29.45 26.03
N VAL A 249 -11.44 29.17 24.76
CA VAL A 249 -11.84 30.18 23.76
C VAL A 249 -13.23 30.75 24.08
N LEU A 250 -14.16 29.90 24.52
CA LEU A 250 -15.49 30.31 24.97
C LEU A 250 -15.42 31.14 26.28
N ASP A 251 -14.55 30.77 27.22
CA ASP A 251 -14.34 31.51 28.46
C ASP A 251 -13.69 32.89 28.21
N LEU A 252 -12.75 32.97 27.26
CA LEU A 252 -12.11 34.22 26.85
C LEU A 252 -13.08 35.15 26.10
N LEU A 253 -13.96 34.59 25.25
CA LEU A 253 -15.01 35.33 24.54
C LEU A 253 -16.11 35.82 25.49
N GLY A 254 -16.47 35.04 26.51
CA GLY A 254 -17.42 35.44 27.56
C GLY A 254 -16.96 36.63 28.40
N ARG A 255 -15.64 36.85 28.50
CA ARG A 255 -15.05 38.02 29.16
C ARG A 255 -14.95 39.24 28.24
N TYR A 256 -14.89 39.04 26.92
CA TYR A 256 -14.68 40.11 25.95
C TYR A 256 -15.97 40.71 25.38
N VAL A 257 -17.07 39.92 25.33
CA VAL A 257 -18.36 40.37 24.80
C VAL A 257 -19.31 40.65 25.96
N GLY A 258 -19.47 41.95 26.28
CA GLY A 258 -20.55 42.43 27.12
C GLY A 258 -21.89 41.85 26.64
N SER A 259 -22.59 41.21 27.56
CA SER A 259 -23.83 40.46 27.39
C SER A 259 -24.86 41.10 26.44
N THR A 260 -24.97 40.57 25.23
CA THR A 260 -26.21 40.64 24.44
C THR A 260 -26.87 39.27 24.47
N GLN A 261 -28.12 39.22 24.91
CA GLN A 261 -28.92 38.00 25.06
C GLN A 261 -28.92 37.13 23.78
N GLN A 262 -28.93 37.80 22.62
CA GLN A 262 -28.86 37.17 21.30
C GLN A 262 -27.56 36.38 21.04
N THR A 263 -26.43 36.82 21.60
CA THR A 263 -25.14 36.14 21.47
C THR A 263 -25.11 34.89 22.36
N ARG A 264 -25.75 34.96 23.53
CA ARG A 264 -25.94 33.84 24.44
C ARG A 264 -26.82 32.75 23.82
N GLU A 265 -27.94 33.14 23.23
CA GLU A 265 -28.87 32.23 22.55
C GLU A 265 -28.21 31.52 21.35
N LYS A 266 -27.42 32.24 20.55
CA LYS A 266 -26.64 31.65 19.45
C LYS A 266 -25.57 30.67 19.95
N MET A 267 -24.90 30.99 21.06
CA MET A 267 -23.91 30.07 21.66
C MET A 267 -24.56 28.82 22.26
N GLU A 268 -25.69 28.94 22.94
CA GLU A 268 -26.44 27.80 23.45
C GLU A 268 -26.95 26.90 22.31
N SER A 269 -27.39 27.49 21.19
CA SER A 269 -27.74 26.76 19.98
C SER A 269 -26.56 25.96 19.42
N ILE A 270 -25.39 26.60 19.27
CA ILE A 270 -24.19 25.94 18.72
C ILE A 270 -23.70 24.82 19.65
N ALA A 271 -23.72 25.03 20.97
CA ALA A 271 -23.38 24.01 21.94
C ALA A 271 -24.37 22.84 21.94
N GLY A 272 -25.67 23.14 21.76
CA GLY A 272 -26.73 22.13 21.61
C GLY A 272 -26.54 21.28 20.33
N ASP A 273 -26.25 21.93 19.21
CA ASP A 273 -26.00 21.27 17.92
C ASP A 273 -24.77 20.34 18.00
N LEU A 274 -23.68 20.81 18.62
CA LEU A 274 -22.47 20.02 18.85
C LEU A 274 -22.72 18.80 19.75
N ARG A 275 -23.48 18.95 20.84
CA ARG A 275 -23.87 17.82 21.69
C ARG A 275 -24.76 16.83 20.95
N SER A 276 -25.69 17.31 20.12
CA SER A 276 -26.58 16.45 19.33
C SER A 276 -25.80 15.65 18.27
N LEU A 277 -24.75 16.25 17.70
CA LEU A 277 -23.83 15.61 16.77
C LEU A 277 -23.00 14.52 17.47
N ALA A 278 -22.49 14.82 18.67
CA ALA A 278 -21.79 13.84 19.49
C ALA A 278 -22.71 12.65 19.87
N ASP A 279 -23.93 12.92 20.35
CA ASP A 279 -24.89 11.88 20.75
C ASP A 279 -25.36 11.00 19.57
N LYS A 280 -25.57 11.59 18.39
CA LYS A 280 -25.90 10.83 17.18
C LYS A 280 -24.77 9.90 16.77
N GLN A 281 -23.52 10.28 16.98
CA GLN A 281 -22.37 9.44 16.70
C GLN A 281 -22.19 8.33 17.75
N THR A 282 -22.39 8.62 19.04
CA THR A 282 -22.34 7.61 20.11
C THR A 282 -23.43 6.53 19.92
N ARG A 283 -24.64 6.91 19.49
CA ARG A 283 -25.72 5.96 19.18
C ARG A 283 -25.49 5.13 17.92
N MET A 284 -24.69 5.62 16.96
CA MET A 284 -24.28 4.84 15.78
C MET A 284 -23.12 3.88 16.07
N GLY A 285 -22.37 4.10 17.15
CA GLY A 285 -21.30 3.20 17.61
C GLY A 285 -21.76 2.00 18.43
N TYR A 286 -23.02 1.96 18.88
CA TYR A 286 -23.56 0.88 19.72
C TYR A 286 -24.74 0.18 19.04
N ARG A 287 -24.44 -0.62 17.99
CA ARG A 287 -25.26 -1.78 17.64
C ARG A 287 -24.41 -3.03 17.87
N ASP A 288 -24.43 -3.52 19.10
CA ASP A 288 -24.14 -4.92 19.39
C ASP A 288 -25.20 -5.78 18.70
N THR A 289 -24.88 -6.35 17.55
CA THR A 289 -25.54 -7.57 17.08
C THR A 289 -24.65 -8.75 17.44
N PRO A 290 -25.09 -9.68 18.30
CA PRO A 290 -24.36 -10.91 18.56
C PRO A 290 -24.33 -11.79 17.30
N PRO A 291 -23.30 -12.62 17.12
CA PRO A 291 -23.17 -13.46 15.93
C PRO A 291 -24.25 -14.55 15.94
N ALA A 292 -24.90 -14.72 14.78
CA ALA A 292 -25.59 -15.95 14.40
C ALA A 292 -24.69 -16.70 13.41
#